data_AF-A0AA36BGR5-F1
#
_entry.id   AF-A0AA36BGR5-F1
#
_cell.length_a   1.000
_cell.length_b   1.000
_cell.length_c   1.000
_cell.angle_alpha   90.00
_cell.angle_beta   90.00
_cell.angle_gamma   90.00
#
_symmetry.space_group_name_H-M   'P 1'
#
loop_
_entity.id
_entity.type
_entity.pdbx_description
1 polymer ?
#
loop_
_entity_poly.entity_id
_entity_poly.type
_entity_poly.pdbx_seq_one_letter_code
_entity_poly.pdbx_strand_id
1 'polypeptide(L)'
;MKLLLTSPGNLDPILQSSDIPAIQSVYQYQLSHTGVNLSPSKSLFSPSTVASSPRMFLGVSSVSTLHGDTCNEVPGLVWRQIEVCRNNPQTLYCISEGARKGIMECKAQFRYERWNCTTQRNLSVFGQTLTKGSKETAFIYAILSAGVVHAVTQSCSAGNLTDCSCDMNRYGEKDGEGWEWGGCSDNIHYGTWFCKMFVDAPDANSKRDTRNLMNIHNNEVGRRLTNQLIHNN
;
A
#
# COMPACT_ATOMS: atom_id res chain seq x y z
N MET A 1 1.56 14.08 21.05
CA MET A 1 2.69 15.02 20.82
C MET A 1 2.68 15.41 19.36
N LYS A 2 2.61 16.71 19.05
CA LYS A 2 2.57 17.23 17.67
C LYS A 2 4.00 17.14 17.14
N LEU A 3 4.30 16.10 16.35
CA LEU A 3 5.66 15.85 15.86
C LEU A 3 5.93 16.73 14.64
N LEU A 4 6.99 17.53 14.77
CA LEU A 4 7.51 18.44 13.75
C LEU A 4 8.08 17.61 12.60
N LEU A 5 7.64 17.91 11.38
CA LEU A 5 8.24 17.38 10.16
C LEU A 5 9.72 17.77 10.14
N THR A 6 10.62 16.79 10.16
CA THR A 6 12.05 17.03 9.98
C THR A 6 12.31 17.61 8.59
N SER A 7 13.22 18.58 8.53
CA SER A 7 13.61 19.35 7.35
C SER A 7 14.02 18.47 6.15
N PRO A 8 13.85 18.91 4.88
CA PRO A 8 14.01 18.10 3.65
C PRO A 8 15.44 17.59 3.32
N GLY A 9 16.40 17.72 4.25
CA GLY A 9 17.84 17.65 3.95
C GLY A 9 18.48 16.26 3.83
N ASN A 10 17.77 15.18 4.17
CA ASN A 10 18.34 13.80 4.21
C ASN A 10 17.67 12.81 3.25
N LEU A 11 16.91 13.31 2.28
CA LEU A 11 16.32 12.48 1.22
C LEU A 11 17.37 12.28 0.11
N ASP A 12 17.50 11.05 -0.41
CA ASP A 12 18.33 10.75 -1.59
C ASP A 12 18.09 11.82 -2.67
N PRO A 13 19.12 12.35 -3.36
CA PRO A 13 18.97 13.42 -4.36
C PRO A 13 17.98 13.08 -5.49
N ILE A 14 17.71 11.79 -5.72
CA ILE A 14 16.77 11.28 -6.73
C ILE A 14 15.30 11.45 -6.27
N LEU A 15 15.05 11.56 -4.97
CA LEU A 15 13.72 11.64 -4.36
C LEU A 15 13.26 13.09 -4.11
N GLN A 16 14.10 14.09 -4.35
CA GLN A 16 13.81 15.52 -4.08
C GLN A 16 12.80 16.18 -5.05
N SER A 17 12.23 15.46 -6.01
CA SER A 17 11.27 16.01 -6.97
C SER A 17 9.83 15.85 -6.48
N SER A 18 9.12 16.95 -6.21
CA SER A 18 7.65 17.20 -6.22
C SER A 18 6.64 16.19 -5.64
N ASP A 19 7.02 14.96 -5.32
CA ASP A 19 6.15 13.79 -5.15
C ASP A 19 6.19 13.26 -3.70
N ILE A 20 7.13 13.77 -2.89
CA ILE A 20 7.22 13.53 -1.44
C ILE A 20 5.96 13.98 -0.68
N PRO A 21 5.36 15.16 -0.96
CA PRO A 21 4.18 15.61 -0.23
C PRO A 21 3.01 14.63 -0.33
N ALA A 22 2.91 13.89 -1.45
CA ALA A 22 1.87 12.92 -1.72
C ALA A 22 2.01 11.61 -0.92
N ILE A 23 3.22 11.07 -0.81
CA ILE A 23 3.44 9.85 -0.03
C ILE A 23 3.40 10.18 1.47
N GLN A 24 3.82 11.39 1.84
CA GLN A 24 3.68 11.91 3.19
C GLN A 24 2.23 12.16 3.58
N SER A 25 1.36 12.60 2.67
CA SER A 25 -0.08 12.73 2.95
C SER A 25 -0.80 11.39 3.08
N VAL A 26 -0.38 10.30 2.40
CA VAL A 26 -0.88 8.94 2.72
C VAL A 26 -0.64 8.60 4.20
N TYR A 27 0.56 8.93 4.71
CA TYR A 27 0.92 8.70 6.11
C TYR A 27 0.14 9.62 7.07
N GLN A 28 0.01 10.91 6.75
CA GLN A 28 -0.69 11.90 7.58
C GLN A 28 -2.22 11.74 7.58
N TYR A 29 -2.82 11.33 6.45
CA TYR A 29 -4.26 11.02 6.34
C TYR A 29 -4.68 10.00 7.41
N GLN A 30 -3.80 9.04 7.71
CA GLN A 30 -4.07 8.04 8.75
C GLN A 30 -4.04 8.62 10.17
N LEU A 31 -3.09 9.49 10.52
CA LEU A 31 -3.04 10.14 11.85
C LEU A 31 -4.32 10.93 12.16
N SER A 32 -5.02 11.42 11.13
CA SER A 32 -6.32 12.10 11.28
C SER A 32 -7.53 11.16 11.36
N HIS A 33 -7.41 9.90 10.91
CA HIS A 33 -8.50 8.91 10.88
C HIS A 33 -8.34 7.78 11.91
N THR A 34 -7.15 7.58 12.49
CA THR A 34 -6.92 6.69 13.64
C THR A 34 -7.17 7.39 14.97
N GLY A 35 -8.26 8.13 15.10
CA GLY A 35 -8.75 8.49 16.44
C GLY A 35 -8.90 7.19 17.23
N VAL A 36 -7.91 6.86 18.06
CA VAL A 36 -7.87 5.61 18.80
C VAL A 36 -9.02 5.65 19.79
N ASN A 37 -10.11 4.99 19.41
CA ASN A 37 -11.11 4.46 20.30
C ASN A 37 -11.39 3.03 19.84
N LEU A 38 -10.88 2.07 20.62
CA LEU A 38 -11.19 0.66 20.45
C LEU A 38 -12.66 0.41 20.80
N SER A 39 -13.46 -0.14 19.88
CA SER A 39 -14.59 -1.08 20.12
C SER A 39 -15.44 -1.33 18.85
N PRO A 40 -16.22 -2.44 18.79
CA PRO A 40 -16.17 -3.37 17.66
C PRO A 40 -17.34 -3.28 16.67
N SER A 41 -17.01 -3.68 15.43
CA SER A 41 -17.83 -4.33 14.38
C SER A 41 -19.31 -3.94 14.20
N LYS A 42 -19.68 -3.62 12.96
CA LYS A 42 -20.85 -4.23 12.29
C LYS A 42 -20.76 -4.08 10.77
N SER A 43 -20.89 -5.23 10.12
CA SER A 43 -21.05 -5.49 8.69
C SER A 43 -22.32 -4.91 8.11
N LEU A 44 -22.30 -4.51 6.84
CA LEU A 44 -23.47 -4.55 5.93
C LEU A 44 -23.00 -4.42 4.48
N PHE A 45 -23.32 -5.41 3.65
CA PHE A 45 -23.16 -5.36 2.21
C PHE A 45 -24.21 -6.19 1.47
N SER A 46 -24.43 -5.82 0.22
CA SER A 46 -25.24 -6.53 -0.78
C SER A 46 -24.42 -6.73 -2.08
N PRO A 47 -24.65 -7.80 -2.88
CA PRO A 47 -23.71 -8.26 -3.91
C PRO A 47 -24.14 -7.88 -5.35
N SER A 48 -23.18 -7.82 -6.30
CA SER A 48 -23.44 -7.98 -7.74
C SER A 48 -22.21 -8.49 -8.52
N THR A 49 -22.49 -9.15 -9.65
CA THR A 49 -21.80 -10.25 -10.36
C THR A 49 -20.68 -9.91 -11.39
N VAL A 50 -19.66 -10.80 -11.44
CA VAL A 50 -18.92 -11.47 -12.57
C VAL A 50 -18.28 -10.67 -13.75
N ALA A 51 -16.99 -10.96 -14.06
CA ALA A 51 -16.40 -11.37 -15.38
C ALA A 51 -14.98 -10.79 -15.76
N SER A 52 -14.02 -11.72 -15.91
CA SER A 52 -12.70 -11.80 -16.61
C SER A 52 -11.98 -10.63 -17.36
N SER A 53 -10.65 -10.48 -17.08
CA SER A 53 -9.49 -10.07 -17.95
C SER A 53 -8.59 -8.90 -17.43
N PRO A 54 -7.28 -8.81 -17.82
CA PRO A 54 -6.19 -8.64 -16.85
C PRO A 54 -5.57 -7.23 -16.72
N ARG A 55 -4.84 -7.08 -15.58
CA ARG A 55 -3.79 -6.10 -15.19
C ARG A 55 -4.20 -5.12 -14.07
N MET A 56 -3.72 -5.49 -12.87
CA MET A 56 -3.75 -4.81 -11.57
C MET A 56 -5.15 -4.47 -11.03
N PHE A 57 -5.74 -5.45 -10.33
CA PHE A 57 -7.00 -5.28 -9.61
C PHE A 57 -6.79 -4.69 -8.22
N LEU A 58 -7.52 -3.60 -7.92
CA LEU A 58 -7.61 -2.98 -6.59
C LEU A 58 -9.08 -2.69 -6.21
N GLY A 59 -10.03 -3.37 -6.84
CA GLY A 59 -11.47 -3.20 -6.57
C GLY A 59 -11.98 -4.27 -5.62
N VAL A 60 -12.49 -3.87 -4.44
CA VAL A 60 -13.28 -4.76 -3.58
C VAL A 60 -14.68 -4.16 -3.45
N SER A 61 -15.67 -4.93 -3.91
CA SER A 61 -17.05 -4.76 -3.46
C SER A 61 -17.26 -5.74 -2.33
N SER A 62 -17.72 -5.23 -1.19
CA SER A 62 -18.46 -5.96 -0.16
C SER A 62 -17.80 -7.05 0.69
N VAL A 63 -17.74 -6.80 2.01
CA VAL A 63 -17.42 -7.74 3.10
C VAL A 63 -18.11 -9.07 2.84
N SER A 64 -17.32 -9.99 2.36
CA SER A 64 -17.43 -11.41 2.64
C SER A 64 -16.07 -11.77 3.19
N THR A 65 -16.04 -12.52 4.29
CA THR A 65 -14.86 -13.31 4.66
C THR A 65 -14.41 -14.04 3.41
N LEU A 66 -13.34 -13.56 2.78
CA LEU A 66 -12.70 -14.20 1.64
C LEU A 66 -12.32 -15.60 2.13
N HIS A 67 -13.12 -16.59 1.77
CA HIS A 67 -12.76 -17.98 1.98
C HIS A 67 -11.66 -18.32 0.97
N GLY A 68 -10.75 -19.24 1.32
CA GLY A 68 -9.59 -19.57 0.48
C GLY A 68 -9.95 -19.97 -0.96
N ASP A 69 -11.18 -20.44 -1.19
CA ASP A 69 -11.69 -20.82 -2.51
C ASP A 69 -11.97 -19.62 -3.44
N THR A 70 -12.25 -18.44 -2.89
CA THR A 70 -12.58 -17.19 -3.62
C THR A 70 -11.35 -16.54 -4.27
N CYS A 71 -10.13 -16.92 -3.88
CA CYS A 71 -8.88 -16.36 -4.42
C CYS A 71 -8.72 -16.56 -5.93
N ASN A 72 -9.30 -17.63 -6.48
CA ASN A 72 -9.28 -17.92 -7.92
C ASN A 72 -10.25 -17.04 -8.71
N GLU A 73 -11.27 -16.51 -8.03
CA GLU A 73 -12.32 -15.70 -8.63
C GLU A 73 -11.94 -14.23 -8.70
N VAL A 74 -10.94 -13.81 -7.92
CA VAL A 74 -10.40 -12.45 -7.97
C VAL A 74 -9.71 -12.25 -9.32
N PRO A 75 -10.28 -11.44 -10.23
CA PRO A 75 -9.73 -11.35 -11.56
C PRO A 75 -8.38 -10.62 -11.53
N GLY A 76 -7.51 -10.94 -12.48
CA GLY A 76 -6.22 -10.26 -12.66
C GLY A 76 -5.14 -10.56 -11.63
N LEU A 77 -5.38 -11.43 -10.65
CA LEU A 77 -4.30 -11.99 -9.83
C LEU A 77 -3.49 -13.00 -10.64
N VAL A 78 -2.16 -12.94 -10.50
CA VAL A 78 -1.27 -13.98 -11.03
C VAL A 78 -1.12 -15.13 -10.03
N TRP A 79 -0.64 -16.29 -10.49
CA TRP A 79 -0.51 -17.49 -9.67
C TRP A 79 0.18 -17.23 -8.31
N ARG A 80 1.26 -16.46 -8.29
CA ARG A 80 1.98 -16.13 -7.05
C ARG A 80 1.13 -15.29 -6.08
N GLN A 81 0.27 -14.41 -6.58
CA GLN A 81 -0.65 -13.62 -5.75
C GLN A 81 -1.82 -14.47 -5.25
N ILE A 82 -2.31 -15.42 -6.08
CA ILE A 82 -3.33 -16.39 -5.69
C ILE A 82 -2.82 -17.27 -4.55
N GLU A 83 -1.56 -17.71 -4.60
CA GLU A 83 -0.92 -18.50 -3.54
C GLU A 83 -0.89 -17.72 -2.22
N VAL A 84 -0.49 -16.44 -2.24
CA VAL A 84 -0.53 -15.57 -1.06
C VAL A 84 -1.97 -15.44 -0.52
N CYS A 85 -2.95 -15.24 -1.40
CA CYS A 85 -4.35 -15.16 -1.00
C CYS A 85 -4.84 -16.46 -0.33
N ARG A 86 -4.53 -17.63 -0.90
CA ARG A 86 -4.97 -18.92 -0.36
C ARG A 86 -4.38 -19.19 1.02
N ASN A 87 -3.10 -18.82 1.21
CA ASN A 87 -2.42 -19.00 2.49
C ASN A 87 -2.96 -18.05 3.57
N ASN A 88 -3.27 -16.81 3.19
CA ASN A 88 -3.81 -15.82 4.12
C ASN A 88 -4.79 -14.86 3.40
N PRO A 89 -6.09 -15.17 3.38
CA PRO A 89 -7.08 -14.37 2.67
C PRO A 89 -7.27 -12.96 3.24
N GLN A 90 -6.99 -12.74 4.54
CA GLN A 90 -7.07 -11.41 5.17
C GLN A 90 -6.05 -10.43 4.57
N THR A 91 -4.95 -10.96 4.04
CA THR A 91 -3.94 -10.16 3.35
C THR A 91 -4.52 -9.42 2.14
N LEU A 92 -5.46 -10.02 1.40
CA LEU A 92 -6.10 -9.32 0.27
C LEU A 92 -6.94 -8.13 0.72
N TYR A 93 -7.64 -8.24 1.84
CA TYR A 93 -8.38 -7.12 2.41
C TYR A 93 -7.43 -5.96 2.74
N CYS A 94 -6.34 -6.25 3.43
CA CYS A 94 -5.30 -5.28 3.75
C CYS A 94 -4.72 -4.59 2.49
N ILE A 95 -4.35 -5.37 1.46
CA ILE A 95 -3.83 -4.84 0.20
C ILE A 95 -4.85 -3.91 -0.46
N SER A 96 -6.12 -4.31 -0.48
CA SER A 96 -7.18 -3.52 -1.10
C SER A 96 -7.39 -2.18 -0.41
N GLU A 97 -7.32 -2.15 0.92
CA GLU A 97 -7.42 -0.90 1.68
C GLU A 97 -6.21 0.00 1.44
N GLY A 98 -4.99 -0.55 1.38
CA GLY A 98 -3.79 0.21 1.05
C GLY A 98 -3.85 0.85 -0.33
N ALA A 99 -4.32 0.07 -1.31
CA ALA A 99 -4.54 0.56 -2.65
C ALA A 99 -5.63 1.64 -2.74
N ARG A 100 -6.74 1.46 -2.02
CA ARG A 100 -7.79 2.47 -1.91
C ARG A 100 -7.25 3.78 -1.36
N LYS A 101 -6.43 3.74 -0.30
CA LYS A 101 -5.74 4.92 0.24
C LYS A 101 -4.85 5.58 -0.82
N GLY A 102 -4.04 4.81 -1.54
CA GLY A 102 -3.21 5.34 -2.63
C GLY A 102 -4.01 6.01 -3.75
N ILE A 103 -5.15 5.44 -4.15
CA ILE A 103 -6.06 6.03 -5.16
C ILE A 103 -6.65 7.35 -4.66
N MET A 104 -7.13 7.40 -3.41
CA MET A 104 -7.69 8.61 -2.83
C MET A 104 -6.64 9.74 -2.81
N GLU A 105 -5.42 9.40 -2.44
CA GLU A 105 -4.34 10.37 -2.42
C GLU A 105 -3.96 10.85 -3.82
N CYS A 106 -3.85 9.93 -4.78
CA CYS A 106 -3.61 10.28 -6.16
C CYS A 106 -4.68 11.25 -6.71
N LYS A 107 -5.95 11.01 -6.41
CA LYS A 107 -7.04 11.95 -6.74
C LYS A 107 -6.89 13.29 -6.04
N ALA A 108 -6.45 13.31 -4.79
CA ALA A 108 -6.24 14.54 -4.04
C ALA A 108 -5.11 15.39 -4.63
N GLN A 109 -3.97 14.78 -4.93
CA GLN A 109 -2.79 15.43 -5.51
C GLN A 109 -3.08 16.02 -6.90
N PHE A 110 -3.77 15.26 -7.74
CA PHE A 110 -4.04 15.65 -9.12
C PHE A 110 -5.39 16.34 -9.31
N ARG A 111 -6.09 16.75 -8.24
CA ARG A 111 -7.47 17.26 -8.30
C ARG A 111 -7.68 18.46 -9.23
N TYR A 112 -6.62 19.23 -9.49
CA TYR A 112 -6.62 20.42 -10.34
C TYR A 112 -5.83 20.26 -11.63
N GLU A 113 -5.31 19.07 -11.89
CA GLU A 113 -4.54 18.77 -13.09
C GLU A 113 -5.46 18.33 -14.23
N ARG A 114 -4.97 18.45 -15.47
CA ARG A 114 -5.69 17.98 -16.66
C ARG A 114 -5.99 16.48 -16.60
N TRP A 115 -5.04 15.72 -16.05
CA TRP A 115 -5.25 14.34 -15.64
C TRP A 115 -5.41 14.33 -14.13
N ASN A 116 -6.60 13.93 -13.64
CA ASN A 116 -7.00 14.08 -12.25
C ASN A 116 -7.09 12.75 -11.48
N CYS A 117 -6.31 11.76 -11.91
CA CYS A 117 -6.31 10.41 -11.34
C CYS A 117 -7.70 9.75 -11.24
N THR A 118 -8.57 10.05 -12.22
CA THR A 118 -9.90 9.45 -12.29
C THR A 118 -9.81 7.94 -12.54
N THR A 119 -10.54 7.20 -11.70
CA THR A 119 -10.67 5.74 -11.84
C THR A 119 -11.82 5.41 -12.77
N GLN A 120 -11.61 4.47 -13.68
CA GLN A 120 -12.68 3.97 -14.54
C GLN A 120 -13.54 2.97 -13.75
N ARG A 121 -14.84 2.86 -14.06
CA ARG A 121 -15.73 1.84 -13.47
C ARG A 121 -15.47 0.42 -14.01
N ASN A 122 -14.34 0.22 -14.70
CA ASN A 122 -14.00 -0.95 -15.48
C ASN A 122 -13.02 -1.84 -14.69
N LEU A 123 -12.74 -3.06 -15.17
CA LEU A 123 -11.88 -4.07 -14.53
C LEU A 123 -10.46 -3.56 -14.18
N SER A 124 -9.92 -2.61 -14.94
CA SER A 124 -8.68 -1.90 -14.59
C SER A 124 -9.03 -0.57 -13.95
N VAL A 125 -8.64 -0.41 -12.67
CA VAL A 125 -8.89 0.78 -11.86
C VAL A 125 -8.45 2.08 -12.55
N PHE A 126 -7.43 2.01 -13.41
CA PHE A 126 -6.86 3.15 -14.13
C PHE A 126 -6.90 3.01 -15.68
N GLY A 127 -7.55 1.97 -16.21
CA GLY A 127 -7.82 1.79 -17.64
C GLY A 127 -6.59 1.97 -18.55
N GLN A 128 -6.74 2.78 -19.61
CA GLN A 128 -5.68 3.05 -20.57
C GLN A 128 -4.45 3.77 -19.98
N THR A 129 -4.59 4.46 -18.83
CA THR A 129 -3.45 5.16 -18.22
C THR A 129 -2.31 4.18 -17.97
N LEU A 130 -2.59 3.01 -17.40
CA LEU A 130 -1.56 2.00 -17.12
C LEU A 130 -0.92 1.39 -18.38
N THR A 131 -1.60 1.47 -19.53
CA THR A 131 -1.10 0.93 -20.79
C THR A 131 -0.02 1.82 -21.42
N LYS A 132 0.04 3.10 -21.05
CA LYS A 132 1.03 4.06 -21.53
C LYS A 132 2.18 4.16 -20.53
N GLY A 133 3.42 4.28 -21.02
CA GLY A 133 4.57 4.60 -20.16
C GLY A 133 4.65 6.11 -19.93
N SER A 134 3.91 6.63 -18.96
CA SER A 134 3.82 8.07 -18.69
C SER A 134 4.20 8.43 -17.25
N LYS A 135 4.40 9.72 -16.96
CA LYS A 135 4.70 10.22 -15.61
C LYS A 135 3.55 9.94 -14.64
N GLU A 136 2.32 10.07 -15.10
CA GLU A 136 1.11 9.76 -14.33
C GLU A 136 1.06 8.28 -13.95
N THR A 137 1.49 7.42 -14.88
CA THR A 137 1.58 5.98 -14.61
C THR A 137 2.67 5.69 -13.61
N ALA A 138 3.84 6.33 -13.73
CA ALA A 138 4.91 6.17 -12.74
C ALA A 138 4.44 6.54 -11.33
N PHE A 139 3.71 7.66 -11.21
CA PHE A 139 3.12 8.09 -9.95
C PHE A 139 2.13 7.07 -9.39
N ILE A 140 1.23 6.52 -10.23
CA ILE A 140 0.27 5.49 -9.80
C ILE A 140 0.98 4.27 -9.20
N TYR A 141 2.00 3.73 -9.86
CA TYR A 141 2.74 2.57 -9.33
C TYR A 141 3.40 2.88 -7.98
N ALA A 142 4.04 4.05 -7.87
CA ALA A 142 4.67 4.49 -6.63
C ALA A 142 3.66 4.66 -5.47
N ILE A 143 2.57 5.42 -5.68
CA ILE A 143 1.61 5.72 -4.61
C ILE A 143 0.80 4.50 -4.18
N LEU A 144 0.49 3.58 -5.10
CA LEU A 144 -0.16 2.32 -4.77
C LEU A 144 0.77 1.40 -3.98
N SER A 145 2.03 1.28 -4.40
CA SER A 145 3.01 0.49 -3.66
C SER A 145 3.23 1.05 -2.26
N ALA A 146 3.32 2.37 -2.10
CA ALA A 146 3.39 3.04 -0.80
C ALA A 146 2.14 2.76 0.06
N GLY A 147 0.95 2.86 -0.52
CA GLY A 147 -0.31 2.55 0.15
C GLY A 147 -0.38 1.10 0.65
N VAL A 148 0.08 0.13 -0.14
CA VAL A 148 0.14 -1.29 0.26
C VAL A 148 1.13 -1.50 1.40
N VAL A 149 2.35 -0.94 1.32
CA VAL A 149 3.33 -1.02 2.42
C VAL A 149 2.71 -0.50 3.71
N HIS A 150 2.11 0.69 3.65
CA HIS A 150 1.50 1.33 4.81
C HIS A 150 0.39 0.46 5.43
N ALA A 151 -0.54 -0.05 4.61
CA ALA A 151 -1.65 -0.86 5.11
C ALA A 151 -1.19 -2.19 5.71
N VAL A 152 -0.19 -2.85 5.11
CA VAL A 152 0.35 -4.13 5.60
C VAL A 152 1.05 -3.93 6.93
N THR A 153 1.96 -2.95 7.00
CA THR A 153 2.67 -2.61 8.25
C THR A 153 1.69 -2.32 9.39
N GLN A 154 0.66 -1.52 9.12
CA GLN A 154 -0.38 -1.20 10.09
C GLN A 154 -1.24 -2.41 10.49
N SER A 155 -1.56 -3.28 9.54
CA SER A 155 -2.36 -4.48 9.85
C SER A 155 -1.56 -5.47 10.69
N CYS A 156 -0.24 -5.53 10.51
CA CYS A 156 0.66 -6.32 11.36
C CYS A 156 0.70 -5.79 12.80
N SER A 157 0.87 -4.48 12.98
CA SER A 157 0.90 -3.87 14.32
C SER A 157 -0.45 -3.92 15.03
N ALA A 158 -1.56 -3.86 14.28
CA ALA A 158 -2.89 -4.06 14.81
C ALA A 158 -3.23 -5.52 15.15
N GLY A 159 -2.39 -6.49 14.75
CA GLY A 159 -2.66 -7.92 14.93
C GLY A 159 -3.73 -8.50 14.01
N ASN A 160 -4.04 -7.83 12.89
CA ASN A 160 -5.04 -8.27 11.91
C ASN A 160 -4.50 -9.33 10.94
N LEU A 161 -3.19 -9.51 10.87
CA LEU A 161 -2.52 -10.51 10.04
C LEU A 161 -1.77 -11.49 10.93
N THR A 162 -1.88 -12.79 10.63
CA THR A 162 -1.24 -13.86 11.41
C THR A 162 0.24 -14.05 11.09
N ASP A 163 0.67 -13.63 9.91
CA ASP A 163 2.01 -13.92 9.37
C ASP A 163 3.06 -12.89 9.79
N CYS A 164 2.66 -11.87 10.54
CA CYS A 164 3.51 -10.78 10.99
C CYS A 164 3.08 -10.22 12.34
N SER A 165 3.96 -9.43 12.95
CA SER A 165 3.75 -8.77 14.23
C SER A 165 4.40 -7.38 14.23
N CYS A 166 4.25 -6.67 15.36
CA CYS A 166 5.02 -5.48 15.69
C CYS A 166 6.53 -5.72 15.55
N ASP A 167 7.28 -4.66 15.31
CA ASP A 167 8.72 -4.65 15.51
C ASP A 167 9.02 -4.55 17.01
N MET A 168 9.72 -5.55 17.53
CA MET A 168 10.08 -5.66 18.95
C MET A 168 11.56 -5.35 19.20
N ASN A 169 12.33 -4.92 18.19
CA ASN A 169 13.78 -4.74 18.28
C ASN A 169 14.21 -3.73 19.35
N ARG A 170 13.37 -2.71 19.62
CA ARG A 170 13.62 -1.68 20.63
C ARG A 170 12.78 -1.84 21.89
N TYR A 171 11.91 -2.84 21.96
CA TYR A 171 11.00 -2.97 23.09
C TYR A 171 11.78 -3.19 24.40
N GLY A 172 11.49 -2.38 25.41
CA GLY A 172 12.20 -2.40 26.70
C GLY A 172 13.59 -1.76 26.69
N GLU A 173 14.03 -1.21 25.55
CA GLU A 173 15.24 -0.40 25.48
C GLU A 173 15.02 0.89 26.28
N LYS A 174 15.95 1.22 27.17
CA LYS A 174 15.92 2.46 27.94
C LYS A 174 16.84 3.46 27.27
N ASP A 175 16.34 4.66 27.07
CA ASP A 175 17.18 5.76 26.63
C ASP A 175 17.95 6.37 27.81
N GLY A 176 19.01 7.13 27.51
CA GLY A 176 19.86 7.81 28.49
C GLY A 176 19.12 8.80 29.38
N GLU A 177 17.92 9.25 28.97
CA GLU A 177 17.08 10.19 29.72
C GLU A 177 15.99 9.50 30.58
N GLY A 178 16.05 8.17 30.73
CA GLY A 178 15.19 7.43 31.66
C GLY A 178 13.79 7.10 31.14
N TRP A 179 13.51 7.32 29.86
CA TRP A 179 12.32 6.79 29.21
C TRP A 179 12.60 5.41 28.60
N GLU A 180 11.56 4.58 28.52
CA GLU A 180 11.64 3.21 28.02
C GLU A 180 10.77 3.06 26.77
N TRP A 181 11.33 2.47 25.72
CA TRP A 181 10.62 2.11 24.52
C TRP A 181 9.57 1.03 24.83
N GLY A 182 8.31 1.30 24.50
CA GLY A 182 7.21 0.38 24.73
C GLY A 182 6.16 0.46 23.63
N GLY A 183 5.09 -0.33 23.79
CA GLY A 183 4.01 -0.42 22.80
C GLY A 183 4.34 -1.35 21.64
N CYS A 184 3.69 -1.10 20.50
CA CYS A 184 3.80 -1.91 19.29
C CYS A 184 4.29 -1.00 18.15
N SER A 185 5.58 -1.13 17.82
CA SER A 185 6.15 -0.40 16.70
C SER A 185 5.79 -1.07 15.38
N ASP A 186 5.54 -0.26 14.37
CA ASP A 186 5.23 -0.69 13.01
C ASP A 186 6.42 -1.42 12.36
N ASN A 187 6.23 -2.67 11.89
CA ASN A 187 7.28 -3.42 11.19
C ASN A 187 7.31 -3.09 9.68
N ILE A 188 7.95 -1.98 9.36
CA ILE A 188 8.04 -1.46 7.99
C ILE A 188 8.85 -2.36 7.04
N HIS A 189 9.82 -3.10 7.57
CA HIS A 189 10.61 -4.05 6.80
C HIS A 189 9.75 -5.19 6.27
N TYR A 190 8.86 -5.74 7.12
CA TYR A 190 7.90 -6.75 6.69
C TYR A 190 6.95 -6.19 5.63
N GLY A 191 6.37 -5.00 5.85
CA GLY A 191 5.47 -4.36 4.88
C GLY A 191 6.14 -4.12 3.52
N THR A 192 7.39 -3.67 3.52
CA THR A 192 8.20 -3.45 2.30
C THR A 192 8.48 -4.74 1.56
N TRP A 193 8.94 -5.78 2.28
CA TRP A 193 9.19 -7.11 1.72
C TRP A 193 7.91 -7.71 1.12
N PHE A 194 6.82 -7.67 1.89
CA PHE A 194 5.53 -8.22 1.48
C PHE A 194 5.02 -7.51 0.22
N CYS A 195 5.05 -6.17 0.21
CA CYS A 195 4.63 -5.37 -0.92
C CYS A 195 5.45 -5.69 -2.17
N LYS A 196 6.78 -5.80 -2.05
CA LYS A 196 7.65 -6.21 -3.17
C LYS A 196 7.28 -7.58 -3.70
N MET A 197 7.12 -8.56 -2.81
CA MET A 197 6.75 -9.94 -3.19
C MET A 197 5.39 -10.03 -3.88
N PHE A 198 4.40 -9.24 -3.45
CA PHE A 198 3.04 -9.30 -3.97
C PHE A 198 2.80 -8.39 -5.18
N VAL A 199 3.18 -7.10 -5.09
CA VAL A 199 2.88 -6.08 -6.10
C VAL A 199 3.75 -6.25 -7.35
N ASP A 200 5.00 -6.67 -7.20
CA ASP A 200 5.91 -6.86 -8.34
C ASP A 200 5.70 -8.24 -9.02
N ALA A 201 4.90 -9.14 -8.43
CA ALA A 201 4.72 -10.51 -8.93
C ALA A 201 4.29 -10.61 -10.41
N PRO A 202 3.39 -9.75 -10.94
CA PRO A 202 3.04 -9.77 -12.36
C PRO A 202 4.19 -9.37 -13.30
N ASP A 203 5.10 -8.53 -12.83
CA ASP A 203 6.22 -7.97 -13.62
C ASP A 203 7.52 -8.78 -13.46
N ALA A 204 7.63 -9.62 -12.42
CA ALA A 204 8.87 -10.28 -11.99
C ALA A 204 9.50 -11.23 -13.01
N ASN A 205 8.70 -11.90 -13.85
CA ASN A 205 9.18 -12.93 -14.77
C ASN A 205 9.63 -12.39 -16.13
N SER A 206 9.40 -11.12 -16.43
CA SER A 206 9.65 -10.54 -17.75
C SER A 206 10.81 -9.53 -17.71
N LYS A 207 12.00 -10.03 -17.33
CA LYS A 207 13.23 -9.22 -17.14
C LYS A 207 13.74 -8.53 -18.41
N ARG A 208 13.22 -8.88 -19.59
CA ARG A 208 13.60 -8.28 -20.89
C ARG A 208 12.62 -7.19 -21.35
N ASP A 209 11.51 -7.00 -20.64
CA ASP A 209 10.50 -6.00 -20.97
C ASP A 209 10.76 -4.70 -20.19
N THR A 210 11.18 -3.66 -20.91
CA THR A 210 11.45 -2.32 -20.37
C THR A 210 10.25 -1.76 -19.60
N ARG A 211 9.02 -2.07 -20.02
CA ARG A 211 7.80 -1.57 -19.36
C ARG A 211 7.66 -2.15 -17.95
N ASN A 212 7.97 -3.44 -17.79
CA ASN A 212 7.88 -4.15 -16.51
C ASN A 212 9.03 -3.75 -15.58
N LEU A 213 10.22 -3.53 -16.13
CA LEU A 213 11.34 -2.95 -15.37
C LEU A 213 11.00 -1.55 -14.83
N MET A 214 10.34 -0.72 -15.64
CA MET A 214 9.87 0.59 -15.19
C MET A 214 8.78 0.48 -14.10
N ASN A 215 7.84 -0.48 -14.22
CA ASN A 215 6.85 -0.74 -13.19
C ASN A 215 7.49 -1.10 -11.85
N ILE A 216 8.42 -2.06 -11.85
CA ILE A 216 9.15 -2.50 -10.66
C ILE A 216 9.94 -1.33 -10.05
N HIS A 217 10.58 -0.51 -10.89
CA HIS A 217 11.29 0.68 -10.44
C HIS A 217 10.37 1.67 -9.74
N ASN A 218 9.22 1.99 -10.35
CA ASN A 218 8.27 2.94 -9.78
C ASN A 218 7.66 2.43 -8.47
N ASN A 219 7.34 1.13 -8.38
CA ASN A 219 6.91 0.52 -7.12
C ASN A 219 7.98 0.67 -6.04
N GLU A 220 9.25 0.40 -6.39
CA GLU A 220 10.38 0.52 -5.47
C GLU A 220 10.56 1.95 -4.93
N VAL A 221 10.38 2.97 -5.77
CA VAL A 221 10.39 4.38 -5.35
C VAL A 221 9.36 4.63 -4.25
N GLY A 222 8.12 4.15 -4.43
CA GLY A 222 7.06 4.28 -3.43
C GLY A 222 7.39 3.58 -2.10
N ARG A 223 7.99 2.39 -2.16
CA ARG A 223 8.41 1.65 -0.96
C ARG A 223 9.52 2.36 -0.19
N ARG A 224 10.54 2.86 -0.88
CA ARG A 224 11.67 3.58 -0.26
C ARG A 224 11.23 4.86 0.44
N LEU A 225 10.36 5.64 -0.20
CA LEU A 225 9.81 6.85 0.40
C LEU A 225 9.01 6.53 1.68
N THR A 226 8.21 5.47 1.65
CA THR A 226 7.47 5.02 2.85
C THR A 226 8.43 4.63 3.98
N ASN A 227 9.50 3.91 3.65
CA ASN A 227 10.51 3.49 4.62
C ASN A 227 11.23 4.69 5.27
N GLN A 228 11.60 5.69 4.47
CA GLN A 228 12.25 6.91 4.95
C GLN A 228 11.34 7.74 5.87
N LEU A 229 10.04 7.82 5.57
CA LEU A 229 9.10 8.57 6.41
C LEU A 229 8.84 7.92 7.78
N ILE A 230 9.00 6.60 7.88
CA ILE A 230 8.77 5.86 9.14
C ILE A 230 10.04 5.82 9.99
N HIS A 231 11.23 5.61 9.40
CA HIS A 231 12.50 5.61 10.15
C HIS A 231 12.96 6.99 10.65
N ASN A 232 12.41 8.06 10.10
CA ASN A 232 12.69 9.43 10.56
C ASN A 232 11.79 9.89 11.73
N ASN A 233 11.04 8.97 12.37
CA ASN A 233 10.27 9.24 13.60
C ASN A 233 10.96 8.65 14.82
#